data_AF-A0A836CQA2-F1
#
_entry.id   AF-A0A836CQA2-F1
#
_cell.length_a   1.000
_cell.length_b   1.000
_cell.length_c   1.000
_cell.angle_alpha   90.00
_cell.angle_beta   90.00
_cell.angle_gamma   90.00
#
_symmetry.space_group_name_H-M   'P 1'
#
loop_
_entity.id
_entity.type
_entity.pdbx_description
1 polymer ?
#
loop_
_entity_poly.entity_id
_entity_poly.type
_entity_poly.pdbx_seq_one_letter_code
_entity_poly.pdbx_strand_id
1 'polypeptide(L)'
;DVAIVKFALNLECLEAQFYSYAAFGHGLSDEQRGHGPEPIGGRKANLTPVATAQAYAEEIANNEIAHVAALRTVLGDQAPPCPLIDIGPAFAAAANAAAGTELVPPFSPYRSDALFVVGAFLFEDVGVTAYNGMAPLIENKDVLGAATGILAIEAYHGGSVRTLLYQQGDVTLAPYAFTVADAVASISALRAALGGGKDAALTTGDGGAPSVFPADANALAFARTTQEVLAIVYLGSADAPGGFFPDGVS
;
A
#
# COMPACT_ATOMS: atom_id res chain seq x y z
N ASP A 1 -0.92 20.03 -10.84
CA ASP A 1 -1.16 18.74 -11.55
C ASP A 1 0.08 17.90 -11.75
N VAL A 2 1.08 18.31 -12.55
CA VAL A 2 2.26 17.46 -12.85
C VAL A 2 2.93 16.90 -11.58
N ALA A 3 3.19 17.73 -10.58
CA ALA A 3 3.79 17.27 -9.32
C ALA A 3 2.91 16.26 -8.56
N ILE A 4 1.58 16.41 -8.64
CA ILE A 4 0.60 15.49 -8.03
C ILE A 4 0.67 14.14 -8.74
N VAL A 5 0.66 14.14 -10.07
CA VAL A 5 0.72 12.91 -10.88
C VAL A 5 2.07 12.21 -10.73
N LYS A 6 3.18 12.95 -10.58
CA LYS A 6 4.49 12.37 -10.23
C LYS A 6 4.45 11.71 -8.86
N PHE A 7 3.86 12.36 -7.86
CA PHE A 7 3.72 11.78 -6.54
C PHE A 7 2.88 10.50 -6.57
N ALA A 8 1.74 10.51 -7.27
CA ALA A 8 0.93 9.32 -7.50
C ALA A 8 1.74 8.19 -8.18
N LEU A 9 2.50 8.50 -9.24
CA LEU A 9 3.33 7.52 -9.94
C LEU A 9 4.34 6.83 -9.01
N ASN A 10 4.90 7.55 -8.05
CA ASN A 10 5.81 6.95 -7.07
C ASN A 10 5.10 5.88 -6.22
N LEU A 11 3.86 6.14 -5.78
CA LEU A 11 3.05 5.19 -5.01
C LEU A 11 2.69 3.98 -5.87
N GLU A 12 2.20 4.19 -7.10
CA GLU A 12 1.89 3.09 -8.03
C GLU A 12 3.13 2.24 -8.34
N CYS A 13 4.32 2.85 -8.47
CA CYS A 13 5.55 2.09 -8.64
C CYS A 13 5.82 1.17 -7.44
N LEU A 14 5.57 1.62 -6.20
CA LEU A 14 5.74 0.81 -5.00
C LEU A 14 4.79 -0.39 -5.01
N GLU A 15 3.50 -0.15 -5.26
CA GLU A 15 2.46 -1.18 -5.24
C GLU A 15 2.64 -2.17 -6.39
N ALA A 16 2.88 -1.67 -7.60
CA ALA A 16 3.15 -2.51 -8.77
C ALA A 16 4.36 -3.41 -8.59
N GLN A 17 5.43 -2.92 -7.97
CA GLN A 17 6.59 -3.75 -7.65
C GLN A 17 6.25 -4.81 -6.60
N PHE A 18 5.62 -4.41 -5.49
CA PHE A 18 5.24 -5.33 -4.43
C PHE A 18 4.34 -6.47 -4.94
N TYR A 19 3.24 -6.13 -5.60
CA TYR A 19 2.26 -7.10 -6.07
C TYR A 19 2.78 -7.95 -7.22
N SER A 20 3.56 -7.39 -8.16
CA SER A 20 4.18 -8.19 -9.23
C SER A 20 5.12 -9.25 -8.67
N TYR A 21 5.96 -8.89 -7.69
CA TYR A 21 6.81 -9.87 -7.02
C TYR A 21 6.00 -10.91 -6.26
N ALA A 22 5.00 -10.49 -5.47
CA ALA A 22 4.18 -11.41 -4.70
C ALA A 22 3.47 -12.43 -5.60
N ALA A 23 2.83 -11.96 -6.68
CA ALA A 23 2.04 -12.78 -7.59
C ALA A 23 2.91 -13.61 -8.54
N PHE A 24 3.85 -12.96 -9.24
CA PHE A 24 4.56 -13.55 -10.37
C PHE A 24 5.99 -13.99 -10.05
N GLY A 25 6.59 -13.44 -8.99
CA GLY A 25 7.97 -13.70 -8.62
C GLY A 25 9.00 -12.81 -9.31
N HIS A 26 8.55 -11.81 -10.08
CA HIS A 26 9.39 -10.79 -10.69
C HIS A 26 8.68 -9.43 -10.65
N GLY A 27 9.43 -8.34 -10.73
CA GLY A 27 8.90 -6.98 -10.77
C GLY A 27 8.50 -6.53 -12.17
N LEU A 28 8.28 -5.22 -12.27
CA LEU A 28 8.15 -4.45 -13.49
C LEU A 28 9.41 -4.58 -14.37
N SER A 29 9.21 -4.60 -15.69
CA SER A 29 10.29 -4.52 -16.67
C SER A 29 11.05 -3.19 -16.56
N ASP A 30 12.26 -3.15 -17.13
CA ASP A 30 13.08 -1.93 -17.15
C ASP A 30 12.34 -0.76 -17.81
N GLU A 31 11.60 -1.03 -18.89
CA GLU A 31 10.79 -0.04 -19.60
C GLU A 31 9.60 0.44 -18.75
N GLN A 32 8.90 -0.48 -18.05
CA GLN A 32 7.79 -0.13 -17.17
C GLN A 32 8.25 0.76 -16.01
N ARG A 33 9.48 0.54 -15.50
CA ARG A 33 10.10 1.37 -14.47
C ARG A 33 10.64 2.70 -15.00
N GLY A 34 10.58 2.93 -16.32
CA GLY A 34 11.19 4.10 -16.94
C GLY A 34 12.70 4.14 -16.75
N HIS A 35 13.36 2.98 -16.79
CA HIS A 35 14.79 2.81 -16.51
C HIS A 35 15.20 3.21 -15.09
N GLY A 36 14.29 3.09 -14.12
CA GLY A 36 14.61 3.21 -12.70
C GLY A 36 15.49 2.06 -12.21
N PRO A 37 15.88 2.03 -10.92
CA PRO A 37 16.57 0.89 -10.32
C PRO A 37 15.62 -0.28 -10.02
N GLU A 38 16.16 -1.50 -9.98
CA GLU A 38 15.44 -2.67 -9.47
C GLU A 38 15.14 -2.50 -7.97
N PRO A 39 14.04 -3.08 -7.44
CA PRO A 39 13.69 -2.90 -6.05
C PRO A 39 14.58 -3.77 -5.16
N ILE A 40 14.68 -3.38 -3.89
CA ILE A 40 15.31 -4.15 -2.83
C ILE A 40 14.29 -5.11 -2.26
N GLY A 41 14.65 -6.39 -2.24
CA GLY A 41 13.69 -7.41 -1.83
C GLY A 41 12.58 -7.56 -2.86
N GLY A 42 11.64 -8.46 -2.60
CA GLY A 42 10.74 -8.97 -3.63
C GLY A 42 10.98 -10.45 -3.84
N ARG A 43 9.94 -11.24 -3.60
CA ARG A 43 9.93 -12.69 -3.77
C ARG A 43 8.54 -13.12 -4.18
N LYS A 44 8.46 -14.24 -4.89
CA LYS A 44 7.16 -14.91 -5.08
C LYS A 44 6.57 -15.26 -3.72
N ALA A 45 5.36 -14.81 -3.46
CA ALA A 45 4.64 -15.15 -2.25
C ALA A 45 4.19 -16.62 -2.32
N ASN A 46 4.24 -17.31 -1.18
CA ASN A 46 3.69 -18.65 -1.05
C ASN A 46 2.16 -18.57 -0.89
N LEU A 47 1.47 -18.30 -2.00
CA LEU A 47 0.02 -18.10 -2.03
C LEU A 47 -0.73 -19.35 -2.50
N THR A 48 -1.94 -19.55 -1.96
CA THR A 48 -2.80 -20.66 -2.38
C THR A 48 -3.45 -20.40 -3.76
N PRO A 49 -3.46 -21.37 -4.70
CA PRO A 49 -3.77 -21.09 -6.11
C PRO A 49 -5.23 -20.84 -6.54
N VAL A 50 -6.29 -21.06 -5.72
CA VAL A 50 -7.69 -20.91 -6.20
C VAL A 50 -8.63 -20.30 -5.13
N ALA A 51 -9.30 -19.20 -5.52
CA ALA A 51 -10.39 -18.49 -4.81
C ALA A 51 -10.06 -17.79 -3.47
N THR A 52 -8.79 -17.50 -3.16
CA THR A 52 -8.40 -17.06 -1.80
C THR A 52 -7.31 -15.97 -1.74
N ALA A 53 -6.14 -16.12 -2.39
CA ALA A 53 -5.08 -15.10 -2.32
C ALA A 53 -4.28 -14.89 -3.61
N GLN A 54 -3.86 -15.95 -4.32
CA GLN A 54 -3.05 -15.81 -5.55
C GLN A 54 -3.80 -15.02 -6.64
N ALA A 55 -5.06 -15.37 -6.92
CA ALA A 55 -5.83 -14.72 -7.97
C ALA A 55 -6.03 -13.22 -7.71
N TYR A 56 -6.25 -12.81 -6.45
CA TYR A 56 -6.33 -11.41 -6.07
C TYR A 56 -4.99 -10.71 -6.19
N ALA A 57 -3.89 -11.36 -5.78
CA ALA A 57 -2.56 -10.81 -5.95
C ALA A 57 -2.23 -10.57 -7.44
N GLU A 58 -2.60 -11.50 -8.33
CA GLU A 58 -2.40 -11.35 -9.78
C GLU A 58 -3.27 -10.26 -10.37
N GLU A 59 -4.54 -10.16 -9.97
CA GLU A 59 -5.46 -9.13 -10.46
C GLU A 59 -5.00 -7.72 -10.03
N ILE A 60 -4.70 -7.55 -8.74
CA ILE A 60 -4.17 -6.29 -8.20
C ILE A 60 -2.86 -5.95 -8.90
N ALA A 61 -1.90 -6.89 -9.01
CA ALA A 61 -0.64 -6.65 -9.71
C ALA A 61 -0.84 -6.12 -11.14
N ASN A 62 -1.78 -6.69 -11.89
CA ASN A 62 -2.10 -6.22 -13.24
C ASN A 62 -2.74 -4.82 -13.24
N ASN A 63 -3.54 -4.48 -12.22
CA ASN A 63 -4.15 -3.16 -12.08
C ASN A 63 -3.07 -2.12 -11.76
N GLU A 64 -2.18 -2.39 -10.81
CA GLU A 64 -1.06 -1.52 -10.46
C GLU A 64 -0.11 -1.27 -11.65
N ILE A 65 0.21 -2.32 -12.43
CA ILE A 65 0.99 -2.18 -13.67
C ILE A 65 0.29 -1.22 -14.65
N ALA A 66 -1.04 -1.33 -14.76
CA ALA A 66 -1.84 -0.49 -15.64
C ALA A 66 -1.93 0.95 -15.12
N HIS A 67 -2.00 1.17 -13.80
CA HIS A 67 -1.96 2.48 -13.19
C HIS A 67 -0.63 3.19 -13.47
N VAL A 68 0.51 2.49 -13.28
CA VAL A 68 1.83 3.01 -13.66
C VAL A 68 1.83 3.42 -15.14
N ALA A 69 1.35 2.57 -16.05
CA ALA A 69 1.31 2.89 -17.48
C ALA A 69 0.40 4.10 -17.81
N ALA A 70 -0.76 4.19 -17.14
CA ALA A 70 -1.70 5.30 -17.30
C ALA A 70 -1.08 6.63 -16.83
N LEU A 71 -0.47 6.66 -15.65
CA LEU A 71 0.17 7.87 -15.12
C LEU A 71 1.38 8.29 -15.95
N ARG A 72 2.18 7.33 -16.45
CA ARG A 72 3.28 7.63 -17.39
C ARG A 72 2.75 8.23 -18.69
N THR A 73 1.60 7.77 -19.19
CA THR A 73 0.94 8.35 -20.37
C THR A 73 0.49 9.79 -20.11
N VAL A 74 -0.09 10.06 -18.94
CA VAL A 74 -0.50 11.42 -18.54
C VAL A 74 0.71 12.36 -18.42
N LEU A 75 1.84 11.86 -17.91
CA LEU A 75 3.06 12.64 -17.69
C LEU A 75 3.92 12.83 -18.94
N GLY A 76 3.85 11.93 -19.92
CA GLY A 76 4.69 11.95 -21.11
C GLY A 76 6.18 12.03 -20.75
N ASP A 77 6.92 12.94 -21.41
CA ASP A 77 8.36 13.17 -21.19
C ASP A 77 8.68 13.67 -19.77
N GLN A 78 7.67 14.09 -19.00
CA GLN A 78 7.87 14.54 -17.61
C GLN A 78 7.83 13.38 -16.61
N ALA A 79 7.53 12.15 -17.03
CA ALA A 79 7.44 10.99 -16.16
C ALA A 79 8.82 10.62 -15.61
N PRO A 80 9.06 10.72 -14.28
CA PRO A 80 10.32 10.26 -13.72
C PRO A 80 10.43 8.73 -13.82
N PRO A 81 11.65 8.19 -13.75
CA PRO A 81 11.85 6.78 -13.42
C PRO A 81 11.18 6.44 -12.08
N CYS A 82 10.72 5.20 -11.91
CA CYS A 82 10.37 4.70 -10.57
C CYS A 82 11.60 4.85 -9.66
N PRO A 83 11.44 5.30 -8.40
CA PRO A 83 12.56 5.44 -7.47
C PRO A 83 13.06 4.07 -6.99
N LEU A 84 14.14 4.07 -6.23
CA LEU A 84 14.54 2.88 -5.48
C LEU A 84 13.47 2.56 -4.43
N ILE A 85 12.95 1.34 -4.51
CA ILE A 85 11.88 0.85 -3.64
C ILE A 85 12.40 -0.32 -2.82
N ASP A 86 12.15 -0.31 -1.52
CA ASP A 86 12.42 -1.44 -0.63
C ASP A 86 11.10 -2.15 -0.28
N ILE A 87 10.92 -3.37 -0.80
CA ILE A 87 9.79 -4.27 -0.53
C ILE A 87 10.28 -5.54 0.18
N GLY A 88 11.40 -5.47 0.90
CA GLY A 88 11.94 -6.54 1.72
C GLY A 88 12.19 -6.05 3.14
N PRO A 89 13.40 -5.57 3.47
CA PRO A 89 13.71 -4.99 4.78
C PRO A 89 12.69 -3.94 5.28
N ALA A 90 12.11 -3.13 4.39
CA ALA A 90 11.11 -2.13 4.79
C ALA A 90 9.85 -2.75 5.42
N PHE A 91 9.37 -3.88 4.92
CA PHE A 91 8.25 -4.61 5.55
C PHE A 91 8.60 -5.10 6.95
N ALA A 92 9.84 -5.57 7.16
CA ALA A 92 10.30 -5.96 8.49
C ALA A 92 10.40 -4.74 9.43
N ALA A 93 10.92 -3.61 8.94
CA ALA A 93 10.98 -2.37 9.70
C ALA A 93 9.58 -1.85 10.08
N ALA A 94 8.63 -1.87 9.14
CA ALA A 94 7.24 -1.48 9.37
C ALA A 94 6.58 -2.36 10.44
N ALA A 95 6.76 -3.69 10.36
CA ALA A 95 6.21 -4.62 11.33
C ALA A 95 6.85 -4.45 12.71
N ASN A 96 8.16 -4.20 12.79
CA ASN A 96 8.84 -3.92 14.05
C ASN A 96 8.35 -2.62 14.69
N ALA A 97 8.15 -1.57 13.88
CA ALA A 97 7.61 -0.30 14.34
C ALA A 97 6.18 -0.45 14.87
N ALA A 98 5.33 -1.21 14.16
CA ALA A 98 3.97 -1.50 14.58
C ALA A 98 3.92 -2.34 15.87
N ALA A 99 4.77 -3.36 15.98
CA ALA A 99 4.85 -4.22 17.16
C ALA A 99 5.55 -3.58 18.37
N GLY A 100 6.28 -2.48 18.17
CA GLY A 100 7.11 -1.85 19.20
C GLY A 100 8.32 -2.70 19.64
N THR A 101 8.64 -3.76 18.90
CA THR A 101 9.75 -4.68 19.17
C THR A 101 10.23 -5.32 17.88
N GLU A 102 11.48 -5.78 17.86
CA GLU A 102 11.99 -6.60 16.76
C GLU A 102 11.27 -7.96 16.72
N LEU A 103 10.71 -8.30 15.55
CA LEU A 103 10.10 -9.60 15.28
C LEU A 103 11.15 -10.60 14.80
N VAL A 104 11.09 -11.82 15.36
CA VAL A 104 11.97 -12.92 14.98
C VAL A 104 11.13 -14.12 14.53
N PRO A 105 11.29 -14.60 13.29
CA PRO A 105 12.09 -14.04 12.20
C PRO A 105 11.55 -12.67 11.72
N PRO A 106 12.32 -11.91 10.91
CA PRO A 106 11.81 -10.68 10.31
C PRO A 106 10.52 -10.91 9.50
N PHE A 107 9.57 -9.99 9.67
CA PHE A 107 8.31 -10.00 8.92
C PHE A 107 8.57 -9.99 7.41
N SER A 108 7.78 -10.80 6.70
CA SER A 108 7.82 -10.84 5.25
C SER A 108 6.43 -11.22 4.73
N PRO A 109 5.84 -10.41 3.83
CA PRO A 109 4.52 -10.69 3.28
C PRO A 109 4.53 -11.92 2.35
N TYR A 110 5.70 -12.42 1.95
CA TYR A 110 5.82 -13.48 0.96
C TYR A 110 5.69 -14.90 1.52
N ARG A 111 5.43 -15.08 2.82
CA ARG A 111 5.51 -16.40 3.49
C ARG A 111 4.21 -17.21 3.46
N SER A 112 3.06 -16.55 3.40
CA SER A 112 1.74 -17.18 3.41
C SER A 112 0.66 -16.19 2.98
N ASP A 113 -0.54 -16.70 2.67
CA ASP A 113 -1.73 -15.89 2.40
C ASP A 113 -1.98 -14.82 3.46
N ALA A 114 -2.04 -15.19 4.75
CA ALA A 114 -2.37 -14.25 5.81
C ALA A 114 -1.30 -13.14 5.97
N LEU A 115 -0.01 -13.49 5.82
CA LEU A 115 1.07 -12.49 5.87
C LEU A 115 1.08 -11.59 4.64
N PHE A 116 0.69 -12.11 3.48
CA PHE A 116 0.52 -11.32 2.26
C PHE A 116 -0.60 -10.30 2.42
N VAL A 117 -1.78 -10.70 2.89
CA VAL A 117 -2.93 -9.79 3.08
C VAL A 117 -2.62 -8.72 4.13
N VAL A 118 -1.90 -9.08 5.20
CA VAL A 118 -1.41 -8.09 6.19
C VAL A 118 -0.36 -7.15 5.58
N GLY A 119 0.48 -7.63 4.67
CA GLY A 119 1.41 -6.79 3.91
C GLY A 119 0.68 -5.80 3.01
N ALA A 120 -0.29 -6.28 2.23
CA ALA A 120 -1.16 -5.47 1.38
C ALA A 120 -1.86 -4.35 2.15
N PHE A 121 -2.34 -4.65 3.37
CA PHE A 121 -2.99 -3.67 4.24
C PHE A 121 -2.18 -2.41 4.50
N LEU A 122 -0.84 -2.49 4.49
CA LEU A 122 0.03 -1.33 4.71
C LEU A 122 -0.15 -0.24 3.64
N PHE A 123 -0.48 -0.61 2.40
CA PHE A 123 -0.51 0.29 1.25
C PHE A 123 -1.91 0.71 0.84
N GLU A 124 -2.85 -0.23 0.76
CA GLU A 124 -4.14 0.01 0.10
C GLU A 124 -4.95 1.22 0.65
N ASP A 125 -5.09 1.34 1.97
CA ASP A 125 -5.78 2.51 2.53
C ASP A 125 -4.95 3.80 2.36
N VAL A 126 -3.64 3.67 2.24
CA VAL A 126 -2.75 4.81 1.96
C VAL A 126 -2.99 5.29 0.53
N GLY A 127 -3.06 4.38 -0.47
CA GLY A 127 -3.41 4.70 -1.85
C GLY A 127 -4.74 5.45 -1.96
N VAL A 128 -5.82 4.87 -1.41
CA VAL A 128 -7.16 5.50 -1.40
C VAL A 128 -7.13 6.91 -0.79
N THR A 129 -6.53 7.04 0.39
CA THR A 129 -6.54 8.31 1.14
C THR A 129 -5.61 9.35 0.52
N ALA A 130 -4.55 8.91 -0.18
CA ALA A 130 -3.65 9.76 -0.95
C ALA A 130 -4.36 10.34 -2.18
N TYR A 131 -5.00 9.50 -3.01
CA TYR A 131 -5.75 9.98 -4.17
C TYR A 131 -6.91 10.90 -3.79
N ASN A 132 -7.64 10.56 -2.73
CA ASN A 132 -8.70 11.42 -2.23
C ASN A 132 -8.16 12.77 -1.73
N GLY A 133 -6.97 12.81 -1.11
CA GLY A 133 -6.30 14.06 -0.74
C GLY A 133 -5.75 14.85 -1.93
N MET A 134 -5.36 14.17 -3.01
CA MET A 134 -4.87 14.78 -4.24
C MET A 134 -6.00 15.35 -5.10
N ALA A 135 -7.18 14.71 -5.15
CA ALA A 135 -8.25 15.05 -6.07
C ALA A 135 -8.69 16.54 -6.03
N PRO A 136 -8.85 17.19 -4.86
CA PRO A 136 -9.21 18.61 -4.80
C PRO A 136 -8.12 19.56 -5.32
N LEU A 137 -6.88 19.09 -5.44
CA LEU A 137 -5.72 19.87 -5.87
C LEU A 137 -5.46 19.78 -7.39
N ILE A 138 -6.22 18.94 -8.10
CA ILE A 138 -6.07 18.74 -9.55
C ILE A 138 -6.97 19.72 -10.30
N GLU A 139 -6.35 20.56 -11.15
CA GLU A 139 -7.06 21.59 -11.92
C GLU A 139 -7.58 21.04 -13.26
N ASN A 140 -6.75 20.27 -13.97
CA ASN A 140 -7.07 19.67 -15.27
C ASN A 140 -8.08 18.52 -15.11
N LYS A 141 -9.19 18.61 -15.84
CA LYS A 141 -10.30 17.65 -15.71
C LYS A 141 -10.02 16.28 -16.31
N ASP A 142 -9.12 16.18 -17.29
CA ASP A 142 -8.69 14.90 -17.83
C ASP A 142 -7.79 14.17 -16.82
N VAL A 143 -6.87 14.92 -16.18
CA VAL A 143 -6.02 14.40 -15.10
C VAL A 143 -6.87 14.01 -13.89
N LEU A 144 -7.85 14.83 -13.52
CA LEU A 144 -8.78 14.51 -12.43
C LEU A 144 -9.58 13.26 -12.76
N GLY A 145 -10.09 13.13 -13.99
CA GLY A 145 -10.79 11.94 -14.45
C GLY A 145 -9.95 10.67 -14.29
N ALA A 146 -8.70 10.68 -14.76
CA ALA A 146 -7.76 9.57 -14.59
C ALA A 146 -7.50 9.26 -13.10
N ALA A 147 -7.19 10.27 -12.28
CA ALA A 147 -6.93 10.10 -10.86
C ALA A 147 -8.15 9.55 -10.09
N THR A 148 -9.37 9.99 -10.43
CA THR A 148 -10.60 9.45 -9.82
C THR A 148 -10.90 8.02 -10.27
N GLY A 149 -10.51 7.65 -11.48
CA GLY A 149 -10.60 6.28 -11.96
C GLY A 149 -9.68 5.34 -11.18
N ILE A 150 -8.43 5.75 -10.96
CA ILE A 150 -7.48 5.01 -10.13
C ILE A 150 -7.98 4.93 -8.69
N LEU A 151 -8.37 6.06 -8.09
CA LEU A 151 -8.98 6.09 -6.75
C LEU A 151 -10.13 5.07 -6.56
N ALA A 152 -10.97 4.88 -7.58
CA ALA A 152 -12.07 3.93 -7.52
C ALA A 152 -11.56 2.47 -7.49
N ILE A 153 -10.51 2.15 -8.26
CA ILE A 153 -9.88 0.83 -8.25
C ILE A 153 -9.14 0.58 -6.93
N GLU A 154 -8.37 1.55 -6.45
CA GLU A 154 -7.75 1.50 -5.11
C GLU A 154 -8.78 1.22 -4.00
N ALA A 155 -9.97 1.83 -4.10
CA ALA A 155 -11.04 1.59 -3.14
C ALA A 155 -11.59 0.15 -3.20
N TYR A 156 -11.62 -0.47 -4.39
CA TYR A 156 -11.97 -1.88 -4.53
C TYR A 156 -10.88 -2.81 -3.99
N HIS A 157 -9.61 -2.50 -4.25
CA HIS A 157 -8.48 -3.23 -3.70
C HIS A 157 -8.51 -3.18 -2.16
N GLY A 158 -8.51 -1.99 -1.56
CA GLY A 158 -8.59 -1.79 -0.11
C GLY A 158 -9.84 -2.41 0.51
N GLY A 159 -11.01 -2.28 -0.11
CA GLY A 159 -12.24 -2.95 0.35
C GLY A 159 -12.12 -4.48 0.39
N SER A 160 -11.47 -5.07 -0.62
CA SER A 160 -11.22 -6.51 -0.71
C SER A 160 -10.24 -6.97 0.37
N VAL A 161 -9.10 -6.28 0.51
CA VAL A 161 -8.09 -6.57 1.53
C VAL A 161 -8.68 -6.45 2.94
N ARG A 162 -9.40 -5.38 3.25
CA ARG A 162 -10.04 -5.19 4.57
C ARG A 162 -11.10 -6.27 4.84
N THR A 163 -11.83 -6.71 3.83
CA THR A 163 -12.80 -7.81 3.97
C THR A 163 -12.09 -9.12 4.33
N LEU A 164 -11.00 -9.45 3.65
CA LEU A 164 -10.21 -10.65 3.93
C LEU A 164 -9.61 -10.61 5.34
N LEU A 165 -9.03 -9.47 5.74
CA LEU A 165 -8.48 -9.31 7.08
C LEU A 165 -9.54 -9.48 8.16
N TYR A 166 -10.74 -8.92 7.95
CA TYR A 166 -11.85 -9.06 8.89
C TYR A 166 -12.27 -10.54 9.03
N GLN A 167 -12.38 -11.26 7.90
CA GLN A 167 -12.71 -12.69 7.91
C GLN A 167 -11.63 -13.56 8.56
N GLN A 168 -10.36 -13.14 8.49
CA GLN A 168 -9.21 -13.86 9.02
C GLN A 168 -8.79 -13.37 10.42
N GLY A 169 -9.57 -12.50 11.07
CA GLY A 169 -9.16 -11.81 12.30
C GLY A 169 -8.55 -12.72 13.38
N ASP A 170 -9.14 -13.90 13.61
CA ASP A 170 -8.68 -14.86 14.63
C ASP A 170 -7.51 -15.76 14.18
N VAL A 171 -7.09 -15.67 12.92
CA VAL A 171 -5.97 -16.47 12.39
C VAL A 171 -4.67 -16.00 13.04
N THR A 172 -3.97 -16.92 13.71
CA THR A 172 -2.62 -16.66 14.24
C THR A 172 -1.61 -16.57 13.10
N LEU A 173 -0.83 -15.49 13.08
CA LEU A 173 0.19 -15.23 12.06
C LEU A 173 1.48 -15.99 12.37
N ALA A 174 1.49 -17.30 12.15
CA ALA A 174 2.71 -18.10 12.33
C ALA A 174 3.87 -17.53 11.47
N PRO A 175 5.10 -17.45 12.00
CA PRO A 175 5.57 -17.98 13.29
C PRO A 175 5.35 -17.07 14.51
N TYR A 176 4.68 -15.93 14.35
CA TYR A 176 4.38 -15.02 15.44
C TYR A 176 3.22 -15.53 16.31
N ALA A 177 3.16 -15.05 17.55
CA ALA A 177 2.14 -15.44 18.53
C ALA A 177 0.89 -14.54 18.52
N PHE A 178 0.81 -13.56 17.62
CA PHE A 178 -0.31 -12.64 17.48
C PHE A 178 -1.21 -12.99 16.29
N THR A 179 -2.45 -12.52 16.35
CA THR A 179 -3.47 -12.75 15.32
C THR A 179 -3.42 -11.72 14.19
N VAL A 180 -4.17 -11.96 13.11
CA VAL A 180 -4.39 -10.96 12.06
C VAL A 180 -5.01 -9.68 12.64
N ALA A 181 -5.99 -9.81 13.55
CA ALA A 181 -6.61 -8.66 14.19
C ALA A 181 -5.60 -7.82 14.99
N ASP A 182 -4.70 -8.46 15.75
CA ASP A 182 -3.63 -7.78 16.51
C ASP A 182 -2.68 -7.01 15.58
N ALA A 183 -2.29 -7.64 14.46
CA ALA A 183 -1.41 -7.02 13.47
C ALA A 183 -2.07 -5.80 12.83
N VAL A 184 -3.33 -5.92 12.43
CA VAL A 184 -4.09 -4.80 11.83
C VAL A 184 -4.26 -3.66 12.82
N ALA A 185 -4.61 -3.93 14.08
CA ALA A 185 -4.71 -2.91 15.11
C ALA A 185 -3.39 -2.14 15.28
N SER A 186 -2.27 -2.87 15.31
CA SER A 186 -0.92 -2.30 15.45
C SER A 186 -0.52 -1.46 14.23
N ILE A 187 -0.81 -1.94 13.02
CA ILE A 187 -0.54 -1.22 11.77
C ILE A 187 -1.40 0.05 11.67
N SER A 188 -2.70 -0.04 11.98
CA SER A 188 -3.59 1.13 12.01
C SER A 188 -3.12 2.16 13.03
N ALA A 189 -2.66 1.74 14.21
CA ALA A 189 -2.09 2.64 15.20
C ALA A 189 -0.81 3.34 14.70
N LEU A 190 0.10 2.60 14.04
CA LEU A 190 1.30 3.17 13.43
C LEU A 190 0.94 4.20 12.34
N ARG A 191 0.06 3.84 11.40
CA ARG A 191 -0.37 4.77 10.34
C ARG A 191 -1.13 5.97 10.87
N ALA A 192 -1.92 5.82 11.94
CA ALA A 192 -2.54 6.95 12.61
C ALA A 192 -1.47 7.88 13.22
N ALA A 193 -0.46 7.33 13.90
CA ALA A 193 0.61 8.13 14.50
C ALA A 193 1.42 8.92 13.46
N LEU A 194 1.72 8.31 12.30
CA LEU A 194 2.47 8.94 11.22
C LEU A 194 1.60 9.86 10.33
N GLY A 195 0.35 9.46 10.10
CA GLY A 195 -0.59 10.07 9.15
C GLY A 195 -1.55 11.08 9.77
N GLY A 196 -1.12 11.84 10.77
CA GLY A 196 -1.90 12.96 11.33
C GLY A 196 -3.09 12.56 12.21
N GLY A 197 -3.01 11.39 12.87
CA GLY A 197 -4.07 10.85 13.72
C GLY A 197 -5.21 10.16 12.97
N LYS A 198 -5.07 9.96 11.65
CA LYS A 198 -6.08 9.38 10.79
C LYS A 198 -5.75 7.92 10.51
N ASP A 199 -6.60 7.00 10.93
CA ASP A 199 -6.69 5.63 10.43
C ASP A 199 -8.00 5.00 10.96
N ALA A 200 -8.34 3.81 10.49
CA ALA A 200 -9.50 3.09 10.99
C ALA A 200 -9.20 1.59 11.14
N ALA A 201 -9.44 1.08 12.34
CA ALA A 201 -9.42 -0.35 12.64
C ALA A 201 -10.54 -1.09 11.89
N LEU A 202 -10.49 -2.43 11.91
CA LEU A 202 -11.49 -3.29 11.26
C LEU A 202 -12.78 -3.47 12.08
N THR A 203 -12.82 -2.98 13.31
CA THR A 203 -13.98 -3.01 14.20
C THR A 203 -14.15 -1.67 14.90
N THR A 204 -15.36 -1.41 15.39
CA THR A 204 -15.68 -0.21 16.21
C THR A 204 -15.13 -0.26 17.65
N GLY A 205 -14.14 -1.11 17.91
CA GLY A 205 -13.55 -1.40 19.23
C GLY A 205 -13.41 -2.91 19.49
N ASP A 206 -12.91 -3.28 20.68
CA ASP A 206 -12.75 -4.68 21.08
C ASP A 206 -14.12 -5.40 21.09
N GLY A 207 -14.30 -6.37 20.17
CA GLY A 207 -15.57 -7.09 19.99
C GLY A 207 -16.71 -6.24 19.41
N GLY A 208 -16.39 -5.06 18.86
CA GLY A 208 -17.37 -4.16 18.22
C GLY A 208 -17.86 -4.64 16.85
N ALA A 209 -18.85 -3.94 16.30
CA ALA A 209 -19.35 -4.19 14.96
C ALA A 209 -18.24 -4.01 13.89
N PRO A 210 -18.31 -4.71 12.74
CA PRO A 210 -17.38 -4.54 11.64
C PRO A 210 -17.27 -3.09 11.18
N SER A 211 -16.05 -2.64 10.93
CA SER A 211 -15.67 -1.33 10.40
C SER A 211 -14.74 -1.49 9.19
N VAL A 212 -15.18 -2.31 8.24
CA VAL A 212 -14.41 -2.71 7.06
C VAL A 212 -14.18 -1.53 6.10
N PHE A 213 -15.03 -0.50 6.11
CA PHE A 213 -14.90 0.66 5.23
C PHE A 213 -14.44 1.90 6.03
N PRO A 214 -13.21 2.40 5.80
CA PRO A 214 -12.64 3.47 6.59
C PRO A 214 -13.16 4.84 6.13
N ALA A 215 -14.35 5.22 6.62
CA ALA A 215 -15.02 6.45 6.22
C ALA A 215 -15.08 7.51 7.34
N ASP A 216 -15.14 8.78 6.95
CA ASP A 216 -15.35 9.91 7.86
C ASP A 216 -16.82 10.01 8.32
N ALA A 217 -17.15 11.07 9.08
CA ALA A 217 -18.51 11.28 9.59
C ALA A 217 -19.58 11.49 8.50
N ASN A 218 -19.16 11.76 7.26
CA ASN A 218 -20.04 11.92 6.09
C ASN A 218 -20.04 10.67 5.19
N ALA A 219 -19.45 9.57 5.64
CA ALA A 219 -19.23 8.36 4.87
C ALA A 219 -18.36 8.57 3.60
N LEU A 220 -17.44 9.54 3.64
CA LEU A 220 -16.43 9.75 2.60
C LEU A 220 -15.12 9.08 3.02
N ALA A 221 -14.33 8.60 2.07
CA ALA A 221 -12.94 8.27 2.37
C ALA A 221 -12.28 9.51 2.98
N PHE A 222 -11.52 9.35 4.06
CA PHE A 222 -10.78 10.49 4.61
C PHE A 222 -9.57 10.82 3.70
N ALA A 223 -9.10 12.06 3.76
CA ALA A 223 -7.98 12.54 2.95
C ALA A 223 -6.69 12.59 3.76
N ARG A 224 -5.59 12.12 3.17
CA ARG A 224 -4.24 12.38 3.66
C ARG A 224 -3.52 13.39 2.78
N THR A 225 -2.74 14.27 3.39
CA THR A 225 -1.83 15.16 2.66
C THR A 225 -0.63 14.38 2.15
N THR A 226 0.09 14.92 1.17
CA THR A 226 1.37 14.35 0.70
C THR A 226 2.35 14.12 1.86
N GLN A 227 2.42 15.03 2.84
CA GLN A 227 3.30 14.88 3.99
C GLN A 227 2.88 13.71 4.90
N GLU A 228 1.58 13.54 5.14
CA GLU A 228 1.06 12.41 5.92
C GLU A 228 1.31 11.07 5.22
N VAL A 229 1.17 11.01 3.90
CA VAL A 229 1.48 9.82 3.10
C VAL A 229 2.98 9.52 3.13
N LEU A 230 3.83 10.54 2.90
CA LEU A 230 5.29 10.40 2.94
C LEU A 230 5.78 9.91 4.31
N ALA A 231 5.25 10.44 5.41
CA ALA A 231 5.57 9.97 6.75
C ALA A 231 5.28 8.46 6.93
N ILE A 232 4.18 7.96 6.36
CA ILE A 232 3.83 6.54 6.38
C ILE A 232 4.81 5.72 5.52
N VAL A 233 5.00 6.07 4.25
CA VAL A 233 5.84 5.25 3.35
C VAL A 233 7.34 5.36 3.66
N TYR A 234 7.77 6.42 4.34
CA TYR A 234 9.13 6.54 4.87
C TYR A 234 9.30 5.94 6.26
N LEU A 235 8.21 5.44 6.87
CA LEU A 235 8.18 4.89 8.23
C LEU A 235 8.74 5.85 9.29
N GLY A 236 8.40 7.14 9.17
CA GLY A 236 8.96 8.18 10.01
C GLY A 236 8.43 9.58 9.70
N SER A 237 9.26 10.45 9.15
CA SER A 237 8.87 11.82 8.83
C SER A 237 8.91 12.07 7.32
N ALA A 238 8.05 12.95 6.83
CA ALA A 238 8.01 13.33 5.41
C ALA A 238 9.34 13.93 4.89
N ASP A 239 10.15 14.52 5.78
CA ASP A 239 11.39 15.21 5.43
C ASP A 239 12.63 14.30 5.49
N ALA A 240 12.46 13.03 5.85
CA ALA A 240 13.55 12.08 6.03
C ALA A 240 13.22 10.77 5.28
N PRO A 241 13.68 10.63 4.02
CA PRO A 241 13.53 9.39 3.26
C PRO A 241 14.00 8.15 4.02
N GLY A 242 13.35 7.03 3.72
CA GLY A 242 13.52 5.78 4.43
C GLY A 242 12.39 4.80 4.09
N GLY A 243 12.25 3.75 4.91
CA GLY A 243 11.19 2.77 4.75
C GLY A 243 11.13 2.20 3.33
N PHE A 244 9.97 2.33 2.69
CA PHE A 244 9.72 1.78 1.35
C PHE A 244 10.40 2.58 0.23
N PHE A 245 10.91 3.78 0.51
CA PHE A 245 11.64 4.63 -0.45
C PHE A 245 12.96 5.12 0.20
N PRO A 246 14.01 4.28 0.23
CA PRO A 246 15.24 4.59 0.94
C PRO A 246 15.89 5.91 0.53
N ASP A 247 15.83 6.23 -0.77
CA ASP A 247 16.41 7.44 -1.36
C ASP A 247 15.37 8.55 -1.60
N GLY A 248 14.11 8.30 -1.23
CA GLY A 248 12.99 9.22 -1.42
C GLY A 248 12.20 8.97 -2.71
N VAL A 249 11.14 9.76 -2.89
CA VAL A 249 10.30 9.74 -4.10
C VAL A 249 10.93 10.62 -5.18
N SER A 250 10.67 10.30 -6.45
CA SER A 250 11.21 11.00 -7.63
C SER A 250 10.38 12.18 -8.14
#